data_AF-A0A8T5U6V8-F1
#
_entry.id   AF-A0A8T5U6V8-F1
#
_cell.length_a   1.000
_cell.length_b   1.000
_cell.length_c   1.000
_cell.angle_alpha   90.00
_cell.angle_beta   90.00
_cell.angle_gamma   90.00
#
_symmetry.space_group_name_H-M   'P 1'
#
loop_
_entity.id
_entity.type
_entity.pdbx_description
1 polymer ?
#
loop_
_entity_poly.entity_id
_entity_poly.type
_entity_poly.pdbx_seq_one_letter_code
_entity_poly.pdbx_strand_id
1 'polypeptide(L)'
;MIFQLDYVTVITLVLISYLGVSLILFIAGSYIMQMYASSKGWDGTFKIPLKLNTILLTINLAVGIPLSFLYGDSVVLDFVRFGINIVVGAIFTMKYYKKDKGEAIPFILIVQFILFIIAVVFSNVFAMISLYVVGG
;
A
#
# COMPACT_ATOMS: atom_id res chain seq x y z
N MET A 1 13.60 21.26 26.35
CA MET A 1 14.19 21.41 25.01
C MET A 1 13.26 20.67 24.06
N ILE A 2 12.57 21.38 23.16
CA ILE A 2 11.75 20.72 22.13
C ILE A 2 12.73 19.97 21.23
N PHE A 3 12.52 18.67 21.05
CA PHE A 3 13.38 17.74 20.33
C PHE A 3 13.83 18.32 18.99
N GLN A 4 15.05 18.86 18.92
CA GLN A 4 15.73 19.08 17.65
C GLN A 4 16.27 17.72 17.21
N LEU A 5 15.39 16.93 16.62
CA LEU A 5 15.83 15.76 15.85
C LEU A 5 16.71 16.24 14.71
N ASP A 6 17.88 15.63 14.56
CA ASP A 6 18.68 15.82 13.36
C ASP A 6 17.88 15.35 12.14
N TYR A 7 18.06 16.05 11.02
CA TYR A 7 17.37 15.80 9.75
C TYR A 7 17.59 14.35 9.28
N VAL A 8 18.79 13.81 9.53
CA VAL A 8 19.14 12.41 9.24
C VAL A 8 18.24 11.44 10.03
N THR A 9 17.99 11.71 11.31
CA THR A 9 17.14 10.87 12.16
C THR A 9 15.68 10.89 11.68
N VAL A 10 15.16 12.08 11.35
CA VAL A 10 13.79 12.23 10.84
C VAL A 10 13.59 11.46 9.53
N ILE A 11 14.49 11.64 8.56
CA ILE A 11 14.41 10.93 7.28
C ILE A 11 14.48 9.42 7.47
N THR A 12 15.40 8.96 8.31
CA THR A 12 15.59 7.52 8.55
C THR A 12 14.33 6.90 9.14
N LEU A 13 13.69 7.55 10.12
CA LEU A 13 12.44 7.07 10.71
C LEU A 13 11.28 7.05 9.70
N VAL A 14 11.15 8.08 8.87
CA VAL A 14 10.11 8.13 7.82
C VAL A 14 10.31 6.99 6.81
N LEU A 15 11.54 6.76 6.36
CA LEU A 15 11.84 5.68 5.42
C LEU A 15 11.58 4.29 6.02
N ILE A 16 12.01 4.03 7.26
CA ILE A 16 11.77 2.75 7.93
C ILE A 16 10.27 2.49 8.09
N SER A 17 9.51 3.50 8.55
CA SER A 17 8.06 3.40 8.72
C SER A 17 7.38 3.14 7.37
N TYR A 18 7.75 3.87 6.32
CA TYR A 18 7.18 3.69 4.98
C TYR A 18 7.45 2.30 4.40
N LEU A 19 8.69 1.81 4.52
CA LEU A 19 9.07 0.46 4.07
C LEU A 19 8.36 -0.62 4.89
N GLY A 20 8.27 -0.44 6.21
CA GLY A 20 7.58 -1.36 7.13
C GLY A 20 6.09 -1.49 6.79
N VAL A 21 5.39 -0.37 6.63
CA VAL A 21 3.97 -0.36 6.20
C VAL A 21 3.82 -1.00 4.82
N SER A 22 4.69 -0.66 3.87
CA SER A 22 4.64 -1.22 2.51
C SER A 22 4.79 -2.75 2.49
N LEU A 23 5.67 -3.31 3.31
CA LEU A 23 5.85 -4.77 3.45
C LEU A 23 4.62 -5.43 4.07
N ILE A 24 4.02 -4.83 5.10
CA ILE A 24 2.80 -5.35 5.72
C ILE A 24 1.65 -5.36 4.71
N LEU A 25 1.46 -4.27 3.96
CA LEU A 25 0.46 -4.17 2.90
C LEU A 25 0.71 -5.14 1.76
N PHE A 26 1.97 -5.43 1.45
CA PHE A 26 2.33 -6.43 0.44
C PHE A 26 1.89 -7.84 0.87
N ILE A 27 2.14 -8.22 2.12
CA ILE A 27 1.74 -9.53 2.65
C ILE A 27 0.22 -9.60 2.76
N ALA A 28 -0.39 -8.61 3.43
CA ALA A 28 -1.83 -8.55 3.65
C ALA A 28 -2.59 -8.50 2.31
N GLY A 29 -2.15 -7.68 1.36
CA GLY A 29 -2.81 -7.55 0.07
C GLY A 29 -2.75 -8.82 -0.77
N SER A 30 -1.64 -9.56 -0.72
CA SER A 30 -1.53 -10.84 -1.40
C SER A 30 -2.53 -11.86 -0.83
N TYR A 31 -2.70 -11.88 0.49
CA TYR A 31 -3.65 -12.75 1.17
C TYR A 31 -5.11 -12.34 0.89
N ILE A 32 -5.45 -11.06 1.03
CA ILE A 32 -6.80 -10.54 0.79
C ILE A 32 -7.22 -10.78 -0.67
N MET A 33 -6.34 -10.50 -1.64
CA MET A 33 -6.62 -10.78 -3.05
C MET A 33 -6.85 -12.27 -3.28
N GLN A 34 -6.03 -13.14 -2.69
CA GLN A 34 -6.17 -14.59 -2.84
C GLN A 34 -7.51 -15.09 -2.27
N MET A 35 -7.84 -14.70 -1.04
CA MET A 35 -9.11 -15.07 -0.41
C MET A 35 -10.29 -14.55 -1.22
N TYR A 36 -10.24 -13.29 -1.65
CA TYR A 36 -11.35 -12.69 -2.36
C TYR A 36 -11.53 -13.30 -3.76
N ALA A 37 -10.43 -13.60 -4.46
CA ALA A 37 -10.48 -14.29 -5.75
C ALA A 37 -11.06 -15.71 -5.59
N SER A 38 -10.62 -16.45 -4.57
CA SER A 38 -11.14 -17.78 -4.24
C SER A 38 -12.65 -17.74 -3.93
N SER A 39 -13.11 -16.74 -3.17
CA SER A 39 -14.54 -16.56 -2.85
C SER A 39 -15.43 -16.30 -4.07
N LYS A 40 -14.84 -15.77 -5.16
CA LYS A 40 -15.51 -15.55 -6.44
C LYS A 40 -15.39 -16.74 -7.41
N GLY A 41 -14.75 -17.84 -7.00
CA GLY A 41 -14.46 -18.99 -7.87
C GLY A 41 -13.41 -18.71 -8.94
N TRP A 42 -12.56 -17.70 -8.73
CA TRP A 42 -11.42 -17.42 -9.62
C TRP A 42 -10.22 -18.30 -9.22
N ASP A 43 -9.10 -18.16 -9.93
CA ASP A 43 -7.86 -18.83 -9.56
C ASP A 43 -7.42 -18.44 -8.13
N GLY A 44 -7.61 -19.36 -7.19
CA GLY A 44 -7.27 -19.21 -5.78
C GLY A 44 -5.79 -19.48 -5.47
N THR A 45 -4.94 -19.71 -6.47
CA THR A 45 -3.50 -19.87 -6.23
C THR A 45 -2.86 -18.53 -5.85
N PHE A 46 -1.88 -18.57 -4.95
CA PHE A 46 -1.14 -17.36 -4.53
C PHE A 46 -0.31 -16.71 -5.65
N LYS A 47 -0.12 -17.38 -6.79
CA LYS A 47 0.74 -16.90 -7.88
C LYS A 47 0.25 -15.59 -8.50
N ILE A 48 -1.05 -15.46 -8.75
CA ILE A 48 -1.62 -14.25 -9.36
C ILE A 48 -1.69 -13.08 -8.35
N PRO A 49 -2.23 -13.25 -7.13
CA PRO A 49 -2.22 -12.24 -6.09
C PRO A 49 -0.83 -11.69 -5.80
N LEU A 50 0.17 -12.56 -5.67
CA LEU A 50 1.53 -12.14 -5.37
C LEU A 50 2.14 -11.32 -6.52
N LYS A 51 1.90 -11.71 -7.78
CA LYS A 51 2.32 -10.91 -8.95
C LYS A 51 1.64 -9.55 -8.98
N LEU A 52 0.32 -9.50 -8.77
CA LEU A 52 -0.44 -8.25 -8.73
C LEU A 52 0.08 -7.32 -7.64
N ASN A 53 0.25 -7.85 -6.43
CA ASN A 53 0.68 -7.03 -5.31
C ASN A 53 2.15 -6.60 -5.44
N THR A 54 2.99 -7.39 -6.12
CA THR A 54 4.38 -6.99 -6.44
C THR A 54 4.40 -5.80 -7.39
N ILE A 55 3.52 -5.81 -8.40
CA ILE A 55 3.38 -4.69 -9.34
C ILE A 55 2.91 -3.43 -8.61
N LEU A 56 1.88 -3.57 -7.77
CA LEU A 56 1.36 -2.44 -7.00
C LEU A 56 2.38 -1.90 -6.01
N LEU A 57 3.11 -2.77 -5.31
CA LEU A 57 4.21 -2.36 -4.43
C LEU A 57 5.28 -1.58 -5.22
N THR A 58 5.69 -2.10 -6.38
CA THR A 58 6.69 -1.44 -7.23
C THR A 58 6.24 -0.03 -7.64
N ILE A 59 4.96 0.13 -7.99
CA ILE A 59 4.38 1.44 -8.34
C ILE A 59 4.33 2.35 -7.12
N ASN A 60 3.91 1.84 -5.96
CA ASN A 60 3.89 2.62 -4.73
C ASN A 60 5.30 3.08 -4.33
N LEU A 61 6.33 2.26 -4.49
CA LEU A 61 7.71 2.70 -4.22
C LEU A 61 8.19 3.72 -5.27
N ALA A 62 7.98 3.44 -6.56
CA ALA A 62 8.47 4.28 -7.67
C ALA A 62 7.78 5.65 -7.73
N VAL A 63 6.49 5.71 -7.40
CA VAL A 63 5.68 6.94 -7.45
C VAL A 63 5.56 7.55 -6.06
N GLY A 64 5.36 6.74 -5.03
CA GLY A 64 5.13 7.20 -3.67
C GLY A 64 6.35 7.87 -3.06
N ILE A 65 7.54 7.27 -3.16
CA ILE A 65 8.75 7.85 -2.56
C ILE A 65 9.04 9.25 -3.14
N PRO A 66 9.15 9.44 -4.48
CA PRO A 66 9.42 10.77 -5.03
C PRO A 66 8.34 11.79 -4.70
N LEU A 67 7.06 11.41 -4.73
CA LEU A 67 5.97 12.33 -4.40
C LEU A 67 5.99 12.75 -2.93
N SER A 68 6.28 11.84 -2.01
CA SER A 68 6.44 12.20 -0.58
C SER A 68 7.61 13.16 -0.36
N PHE A 69 8.70 13.02 -1.11
CA PHE A 69 9.83 13.97 -1.02
C PHE A 69 9.51 15.34 -1.61
N LEU A 70 8.80 15.41 -2.73
CA LEU A 70 8.50 16.67 -3.43
C LEU A 70 7.38 17.48 -2.77
N TYR A 71 6.35 16.81 -2.24
CA TYR A 71 5.12 17.44 -1.79
C TYR A 71 4.83 17.20 -0.30
N GLY A 72 5.69 16.47 0.42
CA GLY A 72 5.44 16.01 1.77
C GLY A 72 4.44 14.86 1.81
N ASP A 73 4.19 14.29 2.99
CA ASP A 73 3.14 13.29 3.17
C ASP A 73 1.80 13.99 3.42
N SER A 74 0.80 13.71 2.59
CA SER A 74 -0.51 14.37 2.68
C SER A 74 -1.63 13.44 2.27
N VAL A 75 -2.81 13.65 2.87
CA VAL A 75 -4.04 12.90 2.57
C VAL A 75 -4.38 12.99 1.07
N VAL A 76 -4.08 14.11 0.42
CA VAL A 76 -4.31 14.28 -1.02
C VAL A 76 -3.47 13.30 -1.84
N LEU A 77 -2.19 13.12 -1.50
CA LEU A 77 -1.33 12.15 -2.17
C LEU A 77 -1.78 10.72 -1.93
N ASP A 78 -2.33 10.42 -0.76
CA ASP A 78 -2.89 9.10 -0.48
C ASP A 78 -4.06 8.78 -1.39
N PHE A 79 -4.96 9.75 -1.63
CA PHE A 79 -6.04 9.59 -2.60
C PHE A 79 -5.53 9.45 -4.04
N VAL A 80 -4.48 10.19 -4.42
CA VAL A 80 -3.85 10.05 -5.75
C VAL A 80 -3.26 8.64 -5.92
N ARG A 81 -2.49 8.15 -4.94
CA ARG A 81 -1.91 6.80 -4.93
C ARG A 81 -3.00 5.73 -4.97
N PHE A 82 -4.06 5.91 -4.19
CA PHE A 82 -5.23 5.03 -4.19
C PHE A 82 -5.87 4.94 -5.58
N GLY A 83 -6.09 6.09 -6.24
CA GLY A 83 -6.60 6.14 -7.61
C GLY A 83 -5.69 5.41 -8.61
N ILE A 84 -4.37 5.66 -8.56
CA ILE A 84 -3.38 4.96 -9.41
C ILE A 84 -3.44 3.45 -9.17
N ASN A 85 -3.49 3.01 -7.90
CA ASN A 85 -3.54 1.59 -7.55
C ASN A 85 -4.82 0.91 -8.04
N ILE A 86 -5.97 1.60 -8.01
CA ILE A 86 -7.21 1.09 -8.60
C ILE A 86 -7.06 0.92 -10.12
N VAL A 87 -6.59 1.96 -10.82
CA VAL A 87 -6.47 1.91 -12.29
C VAL A 87 -5.52 0.80 -12.71
N VAL A 88 -4.33 0.78 -12.14
CA VAL A 88 -3.30 -0.19 -12.51
C VAL A 88 -3.69 -1.59 -12.05
N GLY A 89 -4.19 -1.73 -10.83
CA GLY A 89 -4.65 -3.02 -10.32
C GLY A 89 -5.84 -3.58 -11.09
N ALA A 90 -6.75 -2.75 -11.60
CA ALA A 90 -7.81 -3.19 -12.50
C ALA A 90 -7.24 -3.73 -13.83
N ILE A 91 -6.31 -2.99 -14.46
CA ILE A 91 -5.66 -3.39 -15.72
C ILE A 91 -5.00 -4.76 -15.58
N PHE A 92 -4.22 -4.96 -14.52
CA PHE A 92 -3.54 -6.23 -14.32
C PHE A 92 -4.48 -7.34 -13.83
N THR A 93 -5.51 -7.03 -13.05
CA THR A 93 -6.55 -8.01 -12.68
C THR A 93 -7.24 -8.53 -13.93
N MET A 94 -7.66 -7.66 -14.85
CA MET A 94 -8.24 -8.07 -16.14
C MET A 94 -7.28 -8.97 -16.92
N LYS A 95 -5.98 -8.61 -16.97
CA LYS A 95 -4.97 -9.37 -17.70
C LYS A 95 -4.71 -10.76 -17.10
N TYR A 96 -4.52 -10.87 -15.80
CA TYR A 96 -4.09 -12.12 -15.16
C TYR A 96 -5.25 -13.04 -14.80
N TYR A 97 -6.37 -12.50 -14.32
CA TYR A 97 -7.57 -13.29 -14.04
C TYR A 97 -8.47 -13.49 -15.26
N LYS A 98 -8.15 -12.86 -16.40
CA LYS A 98 -8.95 -12.89 -17.64
C LYS A 98 -10.40 -12.46 -17.41
N LYS A 99 -10.57 -11.44 -16.56
CA LYS A 99 -11.88 -10.88 -16.20
C LYS A 99 -12.15 -9.58 -16.94
N ASP A 100 -13.42 -9.27 -17.13
CA ASP A 100 -13.85 -8.02 -17.73
C ASP A 100 -13.79 -6.87 -16.71
N LYS A 101 -14.08 -5.65 -17.19
CA LYS A 101 -14.06 -4.45 -16.34
C LYS A 101 -15.10 -4.52 -15.21
N GLY A 102 -16.25 -5.14 -15.46
CA GLY A 102 -17.35 -5.26 -14.49
C GLY A 102 -16.98 -6.10 -13.28
N GLU A 103 -16.13 -7.10 -13.46
CA GLU A 103 -15.63 -7.93 -12.35
C GLU A 103 -14.33 -7.40 -11.73
N ALA A 104 -13.39 -6.91 -12.56
CA ALA A 104 -12.05 -6.53 -12.13
C ALA A 104 -12.01 -5.21 -11.32
N ILE A 105 -12.82 -4.21 -11.70
CA ILE A 105 -12.83 -2.91 -11.02
C ILE A 105 -13.39 -3.03 -9.59
N PRO A 106 -14.57 -3.65 -9.36
CA PRO A 106 -15.06 -3.85 -8.00
C PRO A 106 -14.13 -4.73 -7.17
N PHE A 107 -13.49 -5.72 -7.80
CA PHE A 107 -12.50 -6.56 -7.13
C PHE A 107 -11.35 -5.74 -6.55
N ILE A 108 -10.67 -4.95 -7.38
CA ILE A 108 -9.52 -4.18 -6.92
C ILE A 108 -9.94 -3.07 -5.97
N LEU A 109 -11.11 -2.45 -6.19
CA LEU A 109 -11.61 -1.37 -5.34
C LEU A 109 -11.83 -1.85 -3.90
N ILE A 110 -12.46 -3.01 -3.72
CA ILE A 110 -12.67 -3.60 -2.38
C ILE A 110 -11.33 -3.94 -1.72
N VAL A 111 -10.41 -4.58 -2.46
CA VAL A 111 -9.09 -4.93 -1.93
C VAL A 111 -8.32 -3.67 -1.52
N GLN A 112 -8.28 -2.64 -2.38
CA GLN A 112 -7.59 -1.40 -2.09
C GLN A 112 -8.21 -0.65 -0.92
N PHE A 113 -9.54 -0.67 -0.79
CA PHE A 113 -10.22 -0.05 0.35
C PHE A 113 -9.82 -0.71 1.68
N ILE A 114 -9.77 -2.05 1.72
CA ILE A 114 -9.31 -2.78 2.91
C ILE A 114 -7.83 -2.45 3.20
N LEU A 115 -6.99 -2.46 2.17
CA LEU A 115 -5.57 -2.12 2.31
C LEU A 115 -5.35 -0.68 2.76
N PHE A 116 -6.18 0.25 2.33
CA PHE A 116 -6.14 1.64 2.77
C PHE A 116 -6.42 1.75 4.27
N ILE A 117 -7.44 1.05 4.79
CA ILE A 117 -7.72 1.00 6.23
C ILE A 117 -6.52 0.44 7.00
N ILE A 118 -5.95 -0.68 6.53
CA ILE A 118 -4.76 -1.29 7.13
C ILE A 118 -3.59 -0.30 7.12
N ALA A 119 -3.36 0.40 6.01
CA ALA A 119 -2.29 1.38 5.87
C ALA A 119 -2.42 2.48 6.91
N VAL A 120 -3.62 3.06 7.05
CA VAL A 120 -3.89 4.12 8.04
C VAL A 120 -3.59 3.63 9.46
N VAL A 121 -4.05 2.43 9.83
CA VAL A 121 -3.79 1.87 11.18
C VAL A 121 -2.30 1.71 11.43
N PHE A 122 -1.57 1.05 10.52
CA PHE A 122 -0.15 0.80 10.72
C PHE A 122 0.69 2.06 10.66
N SER A 123 0.38 3.02 9.78
CA SER A 123 1.06 4.32 9.76
C SER A 123 0.95 5.05 11.10
N ASN A 124 -0.22 5.02 11.75
CA ASN A 124 -0.39 5.60 13.09
C ASN A 124 0.39 4.84 14.17
N VAL A 125 0.42 3.51 14.11
CA VAL A 125 1.23 2.69 15.03
C VAL A 125 2.72 3.02 14.89
N PHE A 126 3.24 3.07 13.66
CA PHE A 126 4.63 3.44 13.41
C PHE A 126 4.94 4.86 13.87
N ALA A 127 4.04 5.83 13.64
CA ALA A 127 4.20 7.20 14.13
C ALA A 127 4.31 7.25 15.67
N MET A 128 3.47 6.51 16.40
CA MET A 128 3.54 6.42 17.86
C MET A 128 4.85 5.77 18.34
N ILE A 129 5.30 4.70 17.69
CA ILE A 129 6.58 4.06 18.01
C ILE A 129 7.74 5.03 17.77
N SER A 130 7.75 5.76 16.64
CA SER A 130 8.77 6.75 16.35
C SER A 130 8.82 7.86 17.40
N LEU A 131 7.66 8.36 17.85
CA LEU A 131 7.59 9.35 18.92
C LEU A 131 8.13 8.81 20.25
N TYR A 132 7.87 7.54 20.58
CA TYR A 132 8.39 6.91 21.78
C TYR A 132 9.92 6.71 21.72
N VAL A 133 10.45 6.23 20.60
CA VAL A 133 11.88 5.99 20.41
C VAL A 133 12.69 7.29 20.42
N VAL A 134 12.14 8.37 19.88
CA VAL A 134 12.78 9.69 19.89
C VAL A 134 12.59 10.42 21.22
N GLY A 135 11.41 10.28 21.81
CA GLY A 135 10.98 11.04 22.98
C GLY A 135 11.41 10.46 24.33
N GLY A 136 11.86 9.20 24.33
CA GLY A 136 12.37 8.47 25.51
C GLY A 136 13.86 8.66 25.77
#